data_AF-A0A4R3I2C8-F1
#
_entry.id   AF-A0A4R3I2C8-F1
#
_cell.length_a   1.000
_cell.length_b   1.000
_cell.length_c   1.000
_cell.angle_alpha   90.00
_cell.angle_beta   90.00
_cell.angle_gamma   90.00
#
_symmetry.space_group_name_H-M   'P 1'
#
loop_
_entity.id
_entity.type
_entity.pdbx_description
1 polymer ?
#
loop_
_entity_poly.entity_id
_entity_poly.type
_entity_poly.pdbx_seq_one_letter_code
_entity_poly.pdbx_strand_id
1 'polypeptide(L)'
;MTEEVSINEVNKHYLDKVMTLSEERDVEATEDIFDARGMKLVAKGARISRDLQERLILHKLQKPLESSIAVANGVNSEIVVNAARQLMDTLAPVGVMQKATANKGPSPLDVMKQAKFGNSMSLMLTITERGGETALSHSVMVSLVSVCLAKKMGLGENVQSTVALSGLLHDIGELYIEPEYLDSKRRLRPHEWRHVVVHPRIGEMLINELENFPPSVAQAVSEHHERFDGGGYPRRLSGKNISIAGQILSVAEMISGVLMRQDRPLERAELALKIIPGEHAHELVSAVSSVLRLCGEEQQAAVQDSTQHQMVYDRVQMLSGCIDAALQHCQTLADTPALKSRAGKDSLAKGIQQIFAVKRAFNSTGLEICKNENIEEFLAHDKEIQFEVAVAGREIQWRLHDIARNLALHCATLDAEEAQILQPLIDLLDGAG
;
A
#
# COMPACT_ATOMS: atom_id res chain seq x y z
N MET A 1 19.66 17.25 2.78
CA MET A 1 19.59 17.53 4.22
C MET A 1 18.18 17.19 4.66
N THR A 2 17.99 16.03 5.28
CA THR A 2 16.72 15.63 5.88
C THR A 2 16.65 16.29 7.25
N GLU A 3 15.77 17.28 7.43
CA GLU A 3 15.32 17.62 8.78
C GLU A 3 14.80 16.32 9.40
N GLU A 4 15.40 15.89 10.50
CA GLU A 4 14.86 14.79 11.30
C GLU A 4 13.50 15.26 11.81
N VAL A 5 12.43 14.79 11.16
CA VAL A 5 11.07 14.99 11.63
C VAL A 5 11.02 14.39 13.03
N SER A 6 10.92 15.24 14.04
CA SER A 6 10.80 14.81 15.43
C SER A 6 9.33 14.56 15.70
N ILE A 7 8.94 13.35 16.09
CA ILE A 7 7.56 13.01 16.48
C ILE A 7 7.01 13.91 17.61
N ASN A 8 7.90 14.55 18.36
CA ASN A 8 7.56 15.48 19.43
C ASN A 8 7.04 16.82 18.90
N GLU A 9 7.17 17.09 17.61
CA GLU A 9 6.51 18.20 16.94
C GLU A 9 5.12 17.76 16.49
N VAL A 10 4.10 18.49 16.93
CA VAL A 10 2.71 18.13 16.65
C VAL A 10 2.41 18.34 15.17
N ASN A 11 2.18 17.26 14.45
CA ASN A 11 1.80 17.32 13.05
C ASN A 11 0.39 17.92 12.90
N LYS A 12 0.27 18.97 12.08
CA LYS A 12 -0.99 19.71 11.88
C LYS A 12 -2.15 18.84 11.37
N HIS A 13 -1.87 17.87 10.48
CA HIS A 13 -2.88 17.02 9.86
C HIS A 13 -3.36 15.94 10.83
N TYR A 14 -2.43 15.33 11.57
CA TYR A 14 -2.78 14.42 12.64
C TYR A 14 -3.60 15.13 13.72
N LEU A 15 -3.17 16.33 14.15
CA LEU A 15 -3.87 17.13 15.15
C LEU A 15 -5.29 17.47 14.70
N ASP A 16 -5.49 17.89 13.45
CA ASP A 16 -6.83 18.21 12.93
C ASP A 16 -7.76 16.98 12.91
N LYS A 17 -7.23 15.79 12.60
CA LYS A 17 -7.95 14.52 12.72
C LYS A 17 -8.33 14.21 14.18
N VAL A 18 -7.44 14.46 15.14
CA VAL A 18 -7.73 14.34 16.58
C VAL A 18 -8.82 15.34 17.01
N MET A 19 -8.76 16.59 16.55
CA MET A 19 -9.78 17.59 16.89
C MET A 19 -11.14 17.18 16.36
N THR A 20 -11.20 16.72 15.11
CA THR A 20 -12.43 16.20 14.50
C THR A 20 -12.96 14.97 15.25
N LEU A 21 -12.09 14.08 15.73
CA LEU A 21 -12.49 12.96 16.58
C LEU A 21 -13.10 13.44 17.91
N SER A 22 -12.48 14.45 18.54
CA SER A 22 -12.88 14.97 19.86
C SER A 22 -14.24 15.67 19.91
N GLU A 23 -14.78 16.04 18.74
CA GLU A 23 -16.12 16.61 18.60
C GLU A 23 -17.22 15.56 18.86
N GLU A 24 -16.95 14.28 18.61
CA GLU A 24 -17.93 13.19 18.72
C GLU A 24 -17.59 12.13 19.77
N ARG A 25 -16.29 11.96 20.06
CA ARG A 25 -15.79 10.99 21.04
C ARG A 25 -15.08 11.72 22.16
N ASP A 26 -15.12 11.13 23.35
CA ASP A 26 -14.34 11.67 24.47
C ASP A 26 -12.87 11.31 24.28
N VAL A 27 -12.04 12.33 24.11
CA VAL A 27 -10.59 12.21 23.98
C VAL A 27 -9.98 13.00 25.12
N GLU A 28 -9.16 12.36 25.95
CA GLU A 28 -8.60 12.96 27.16
C GLU A 28 -7.07 12.80 27.22
N ALA A 29 -6.42 13.73 27.93
CA ALA A 29 -5.01 13.62 28.25
C ALA A 29 -4.79 12.54 29.33
N THR A 30 -3.98 11.51 29.03
CA THR A 30 -3.70 10.42 29.97
C THR A 30 -2.62 10.79 30.99
N GLU A 31 -1.86 11.84 30.70
CA GLU A 31 -0.87 12.47 31.57
C GLU A 31 -0.86 13.99 31.39
N ASP A 32 -0.09 14.69 32.23
CA ASP A 32 0.14 16.12 31.99
C ASP A 32 0.99 16.28 30.73
N ILE A 33 0.53 17.10 29.78
CA ILE A 33 1.24 17.37 28.53
C ILE A 33 2.07 18.64 28.71
N PHE A 34 3.38 18.52 28.50
CA PHE A 34 4.34 19.62 28.63
C PHE A 34 5.01 19.95 27.30
N ASP A 35 5.38 21.22 27.13
CA ASP A 35 6.32 21.63 26.09
C ASP A 35 7.76 21.21 26.44
N ALA A 36 8.67 21.29 25.46
CA ALA A 36 10.09 20.97 25.61
C ALA A 36 10.82 21.82 26.68
N ARG A 37 10.22 22.91 27.16
CA ARG A 37 10.76 23.80 28.20
C ARG A 37 10.17 23.51 29.60
N GLY A 38 9.23 22.57 29.70
CA GLY A 38 8.57 22.19 30.95
C GLY A 38 7.32 23.00 31.29
N MET A 39 6.82 23.83 30.37
CA MET A 39 5.52 24.48 30.53
C MET A 39 4.40 23.46 30.35
N LYS A 40 3.52 23.34 31.35
CA LYS A 40 2.32 22.52 31.24
C LYS A 40 1.35 23.16 30.24
N LEU A 41 1.04 22.44 29.18
CA LEU A 41 0.05 22.83 28.19
C LEU A 41 -1.32 22.25 28.54
N VAL A 42 -1.40 20.95 28.83
CA VAL A 42 -2.68 20.26 29.11
C VAL A 42 -2.55 19.49 30.43
N ALA A 43 -3.55 19.60 31.30
CA ALA A 43 -3.58 18.82 32.53
C ALA A 43 -4.06 17.39 32.28
N LYS A 44 -3.55 16.42 33.03
CA LYS A 44 -4.06 15.05 33.04
C LYS A 44 -5.58 15.03 33.28
N GLY A 45 -6.30 14.23 32.50
CA GLY A 45 -7.75 14.09 32.53
C GLY A 45 -8.52 15.24 31.87
N ALA A 46 -7.82 16.24 31.32
CA ALA A 46 -8.49 17.29 30.56
C ALA A 46 -8.92 16.74 29.20
N ARG A 47 -10.14 17.09 28.81
CA ARG A 47 -10.67 16.79 27.48
C ARG A 47 -9.90 17.56 26.40
N ILE A 48 -9.49 16.85 25.35
CA ILE A 48 -8.92 17.43 24.13
C ILE A 48 -10.05 18.05 23.32
N SER A 49 -9.84 19.26 22.82
CA SER A 49 -10.84 20.02 22.07
C SER A 49 -10.16 21.04 21.14
N ARG A 50 -10.93 21.57 20.18
CA ARG A 50 -10.49 22.59 19.20
C ARG A 50 -9.80 23.79 19.85
N ASP A 51 -10.25 24.23 21.03
CA ASP A 51 -9.66 25.36 21.76
C ASP A 51 -8.19 25.12 22.17
N LEU A 52 -7.76 23.86 22.23
CA LEU A 52 -6.38 23.48 22.54
C LEU A 52 -5.48 23.39 21.30
N GLN A 53 -6.06 23.43 20.09
CA GLN A 53 -5.34 23.15 18.85
C GLN A 53 -4.18 24.13 18.62
N GLU A 54 -4.46 25.44 18.72
CA GLU A 54 -3.43 26.49 18.55
C GLU A 54 -2.32 26.36 19.62
N ARG A 55 -2.70 26.04 20.87
CA ARG A 55 -1.72 25.84 21.93
C ARG A 55 -0.82 24.63 21.68
N LEU A 56 -1.37 23.51 21.22
CA LEU A 56 -0.62 22.28 20.96
C LEU A 56 0.30 22.42 19.74
N ILE A 57 -0.16 23.05 18.67
CA ILE A 57 0.60 23.15 17.41
C ILE A 57 1.79 24.11 17.51
N LEU A 58 1.71 25.14 18.35
CA LEU A 58 2.77 26.15 18.52
C LEU A 58 3.96 25.66 19.36
N HIS A 59 3.84 24.50 20.03
CA HIS A 59 4.83 24.02 20.98
C HIS A 59 5.37 22.64 20.59
N LYS A 60 6.69 22.49 20.63
CA LYS A 60 7.33 21.17 20.65
C LYS A 60 7.07 20.51 21.99
N LEU A 61 6.52 19.30 22.00
CA LEU A 61 6.16 18.57 23.21
C LEU A 61 7.35 17.80 23.78
N GLN A 62 7.29 17.42 25.05
CA GLN A 62 8.30 16.50 25.64
C GLN A 62 8.14 15.06 25.17
N LYS A 63 6.89 14.68 24.87
CA LYS A 63 6.50 13.35 24.40
C LYS A 63 5.58 13.51 23.18
N PRO A 64 5.50 12.49 22.31
CA PRO A 64 4.50 12.44 21.24
C PRO A 64 3.10 12.69 21.80
N LEU A 65 2.30 13.51 21.10
CA LEU A 65 0.92 13.78 21.50
C LEU A 65 0.14 12.46 21.60
N GLU A 66 0.32 11.58 20.64
CA GLU A 66 -0.25 10.24 20.46
C GLU A 66 -0.06 9.34 21.69
N SER A 67 1.07 9.51 22.39
CA SER A 67 1.39 8.75 23.62
C SER A 67 0.74 9.34 24.87
N SER A 68 0.26 10.59 24.79
CA SER A 68 -0.21 11.38 25.92
C SER A 68 -1.73 11.57 25.95
N ILE A 69 -2.46 11.03 24.97
CA ILE A 69 -3.92 11.13 24.88
C ILE A 69 -4.55 9.76 24.60
N ALA A 70 -5.80 9.59 24.99
CA ALA A 70 -6.58 8.38 24.72
C ALA A 70 -8.01 8.73 24.33
N VAL A 71 -8.65 7.85 23.57
CA VAL A 71 -10.06 7.95 23.21
C VAL A 71 -10.88 6.93 24.00
N ALA A 72 -12.00 7.37 24.57
CA ALA A 72 -12.95 6.49 25.24
C ALA A 72 -13.68 5.61 24.22
N ASN A 73 -13.79 4.30 24.52
CA ASN A 73 -14.43 3.31 23.65
C ASN A 73 -13.85 3.29 22.22
N GLY A 74 -12.54 3.48 22.09
CA GLY A 74 -11.84 3.35 20.83
C GLY A 74 -11.78 1.92 20.30
N VAL A 75 -11.27 1.79 19.08
CA VAL A 75 -11.02 0.51 18.42
C VAL A 75 -10.13 -0.37 19.30
N ASN A 76 -10.60 -1.59 19.58
CA ASN A 76 -9.91 -2.58 20.38
C ASN A 76 -9.89 -3.95 19.66
N SER A 77 -9.30 -4.96 20.31
CA SER A 77 -9.19 -6.30 19.71
C SER A 77 -10.54 -6.96 19.43
N GLU A 78 -11.58 -6.68 20.22
CA GLU A 78 -12.93 -7.21 19.98
C GLU A 78 -13.55 -6.62 18.72
N ILE A 79 -13.45 -5.30 18.53
CA ILE A 79 -13.92 -4.60 17.32
C ILE A 79 -13.19 -5.14 16.08
N VAL A 80 -11.87 -5.28 16.15
CA VAL A 80 -11.05 -5.82 15.06
C VAL A 80 -11.42 -7.26 14.71
N VAL A 81 -11.58 -8.13 15.70
CA VAL A 81 -11.96 -9.55 15.48
C VAL A 81 -13.38 -9.66 14.91
N ASN A 82 -14.31 -8.80 15.34
CA ASN A 82 -15.67 -8.78 14.81
C ASN A 82 -15.69 -8.30 13.35
N ALA A 83 -14.93 -7.26 13.02
CA ALA A 83 -14.74 -6.82 11.64
C ALA A 83 -14.12 -7.93 10.78
N ALA A 84 -13.09 -8.63 11.27
CA ALA A 84 -12.46 -9.74 10.56
C ALA A 84 -13.44 -10.88 10.29
N ARG A 85 -14.29 -11.22 11.28
CA ARG A 85 -15.35 -12.22 11.12
C ARG A 85 -16.37 -11.79 10.07
N GLN A 86 -16.82 -10.53 10.11
CA GLN A 86 -17.73 -10.00 9.11
C GLN A 86 -17.12 -10.11 7.71
N LEU A 87 -15.85 -9.76 7.52
CA LEU A 87 -15.16 -9.91 6.24
C LEU A 87 -15.12 -11.37 5.77
N MET A 88 -14.86 -12.32 6.66
CA MET A 88 -14.90 -13.76 6.31
C MET A 88 -16.29 -14.22 5.87
N ASP A 89 -17.33 -13.72 6.52
CA ASP A 89 -18.72 -14.10 6.24
C ASP A 89 -19.23 -13.44 4.95
N THR A 90 -18.79 -12.21 4.64
CA THR A 90 -19.23 -11.45 3.46
C THR A 90 -18.41 -11.72 2.21
N LEU A 91 -17.12 -12.04 2.36
CA LEU A 91 -16.19 -12.25 1.24
C LEU A 91 -15.71 -13.70 1.23
N ALA A 92 -16.39 -14.53 0.43
CA ALA A 92 -16.10 -15.96 0.29
C ALA A 92 -14.60 -16.30 0.10
N PRO A 93 -13.81 -15.57 -0.71
CA PRO A 93 -12.35 -15.73 -0.78
C PRO A 93 -11.65 -15.81 0.58
N VAL A 94 -12.03 -14.94 1.49
CA VAL A 94 -11.40 -14.74 2.80
C VAL A 94 -11.84 -15.85 3.76
N GLY A 95 -13.11 -16.26 3.68
CA GLY A 95 -13.60 -17.44 4.40
C GLY A 95 -12.86 -18.72 4.01
N VAL A 96 -12.60 -18.94 2.71
CA VAL A 96 -11.85 -20.12 2.25
C VAL A 96 -10.37 -20.05 2.64
N MET A 97 -9.74 -18.87 2.58
CA MET A 97 -8.39 -18.64 3.11
C MET A 97 -8.24 -19.11 4.56
N GLN A 98 -9.24 -18.80 5.39
CA GLN A 98 -9.28 -19.24 6.78
C GLN A 98 -9.39 -20.77 6.88
N LYS A 99 -10.32 -21.40 6.14
CA LYS A 99 -10.49 -22.86 6.15
C LYS A 99 -9.22 -23.59 5.72
N ALA A 100 -8.56 -23.11 4.66
CA ALA A 100 -7.33 -23.66 4.12
C ALA A 100 -6.14 -23.60 5.10
N THR A 101 -6.25 -22.78 6.15
CA THR A 101 -5.21 -22.56 7.17
C THR A 101 -5.61 -23.06 8.56
N ALA A 102 -6.79 -23.68 8.71
CA ALA A 102 -7.37 -24.08 9.98
C ALA A 102 -6.64 -25.24 10.70
N ASN A 103 -5.94 -26.11 9.97
CA ASN A 103 -5.35 -27.34 10.54
C ASN A 103 -3.97 -27.15 11.20
N LYS A 104 -3.54 -25.92 11.49
CA LYS A 104 -2.21 -25.62 12.04
C LYS A 104 -2.27 -24.56 13.16
N GLY A 105 -2.44 -24.97 14.41
CA GLY A 105 -2.36 -24.06 15.58
C GLY A 105 -3.56 -23.10 15.72
N PRO A 106 -3.38 -21.93 16.40
CA PRO A 106 -4.48 -20.97 16.64
C PRO A 106 -5.07 -20.45 15.33
N SER A 107 -6.38 -20.21 15.25
CA SER A 107 -6.98 -19.66 14.03
C SER A 107 -6.46 -18.23 13.74
N PRO A 108 -6.59 -17.71 12.51
CA PRO A 108 -6.24 -16.32 12.23
C PRO A 108 -6.90 -15.31 13.18
N LEU A 109 -8.18 -15.55 13.54
CA LEU A 109 -8.90 -14.72 14.51
C LEU A 109 -8.30 -14.83 15.92
N ASP A 110 -7.84 -16.01 16.33
CA ASP A 110 -7.18 -16.18 17.63
C ASP A 110 -5.85 -15.42 17.70
N VAL A 111 -5.09 -15.39 16.60
CA VAL A 111 -3.85 -14.60 16.50
C VAL A 111 -4.17 -13.11 16.62
N MET A 112 -5.16 -12.62 15.86
CA MET A 112 -5.58 -11.22 15.91
C MET A 112 -6.13 -10.83 17.30
N LYS A 113 -6.85 -11.73 17.97
CA LYS A 113 -7.38 -11.52 19.32
C LYS A 113 -6.29 -11.34 20.39
N GLN A 114 -5.11 -11.91 20.16
CA GLN A 114 -3.97 -11.78 21.08
C GLN A 114 -3.24 -10.44 20.98
N ALA A 115 -3.55 -9.62 19.96
CA ALA A 115 -3.00 -8.28 19.83
C ALA A 115 -3.35 -7.43 21.07
N LYS A 116 -2.32 -6.84 21.69
CA LYS A 116 -2.48 -5.91 22.80
C LYS A 116 -2.66 -4.51 22.25
N PHE A 117 -3.74 -3.85 22.66
CA PHE A 117 -4.05 -2.48 22.26
C PHE A 117 -3.65 -1.56 23.41
N GLY A 118 -2.62 -0.73 23.19
CA GLY A 118 -2.41 0.44 24.02
C GLY A 118 -3.26 1.62 23.56
N ASN A 119 -3.14 2.74 24.28
CA ASN A 119 -3.92 3.94 24.03
C ASN A 119 -3.63 4.54 22.65
N SER A 120 -2.37 4.54 22.22
CA SER A 120 -1.94 5.12 20.96
C SER A 120 -2.45 4.30 19.78
N MET A 121 -2.32 2.97 19.85
CA MET A 121 -2.89 2.08 18.83
C MET A 121 -4.41 2.21 18.74
N SER A 122 -5.10 2.19 19.88
CA SER A 122 -6.56 2.35 19.94
C SER A 122 -6.98 3.68 19.32
N LEU A 123 -6.29 4.78 19.66
CA LEU A 123 -6.58 6.11 19.13
C LEU A 123 -6.38 6.17 17.61
N MET A 124 -5.20 5.77 17.12
CA MET A 124 -4.87 5.85 15.70
C MET A 124 -5.83 5.03 14.85
N LEU A 125 -6.17 3.81 15.28
CA LEU A 125 -7.14 2.97 14.55
C LEU A 125 -8.56 3.53 14.61
N THR A 126 -8.95 4.22 15.69
CA THR A 126 -10.23 4.94 15.77
C THR A 126 -10.26 6.14 14.81
N ILE A 127 -9.14 6.83 14.63
CA ILE A 127 -9.04 7.89 13.62
C ILE A 127 -9.13 7.28 12.22
N THR A 128 -8.44 6.16 11.96
CA THR A 128 -8.52 5.44 10.68
C THR A 128 -9.96 5.00 10.36
N GLU A 129 -10.69 4.47 11.33
CA GLU A 129 -12.11 4.10 11.18
C GLU A 129 -12.98 5.26 10.66
N ARG A 130 -12.69 6.50 11.10
CA ARG A 130 -13.40 7.69 10.64
C ARG A 130 -12.99 8.18 9.24
N GLY A 131 -11.87 7.70 8.72
CA GLY A 131 -11.34 8.09 7.40
C GLY A 131 -12.23 7.64 6.23
N GLY A 132 -13.22 6.79 6.47
CA GLY A 132 -14.22 6.37 5.50
C GLY A 132 -14.80 4.99 5.84
N GLU A 133 -15.91 4.64 5.19
CA GLU A 133 -16.69 3.42 5.47
C GLU A 133 -15.86 2.12 5.40
N THR A 134 -14.77 2.09 4.63
CA THR A 134 -13.96 0.89 4.41
C THR A 134 -12.55 0.95 5.00
N ALA A 135 -12.15 2.04 5.66
CA ALA A 135 -10.76 2.26 6.04
C ALA A 135 -10.27 1.25 7.10
N LEU A 136 -11.01 1.11 8.22
CA LEU A 136 -10.68 0.10 9.22
C LEU A 136 -10.79 -1.32 8.65
N SER A 137 -11.83 -1.58 7.84
CA SER A 137 -12.03 -2.87 7.19
C SER A 137 -10.85 -3.26 6.28
N HIS A 138 -10.20 -2.30 5.62
CA HIS A 138 -8.98 -2.54 4.84
C HIS A 138 -7.82 -2.99 5.73
N SER A 139 -7.50 -2.25 6.79
CA SER A 139 -6.42 -2.64 7.71
C SER A 139 -6.69 -4.02 8.35
N VAL A 140 -7.94 -4.32 8.69
CA VAL A 140 -8.36 -5.62 9.21
C VAL A 140 -8.21 -6.72 8.14
N MET A 141 -8.57 -6.44 6.88
CA MET A 141 -8.38 -7.36 5.75
C MET A 141 -6.90 -7.69 5.55
N VAL A 142 -6.04 -6.67 5.49
CA VAL A 142 -4.60 -6.83 5.28
C VAL A 142 -3.99 -7.65 6.42
N SER A 143 -4.36 -7.36 7.67
CA SER A 143 -3.96 -8.15 8.84
C SER A 143 -4.39 -9.62 8.70
N LEU A 144 -5.65 -9.85 8.35
CA LEU A 144 -6.20 -11.20 8.24
C LEU A 144 -5.54 -12.01 7.11
N VAL A 145 -5.43 -11.42 5.91
CA VAL A 145 -4.76 -12.03 4.76
C VAL A 145 -3.30 -12.33 5.10
N SER A 146 -2.60 -11.41 5.76
CA SER A 146 -1.21 -11.60 6.16
C SER A 146 -1.04 -12.80 7.11
N VAL A 147 -1.92 -12.94 8.11
CA VAL A 147 -1.89 -14.09 9.02
C VAL A 147 -2.18 -15.39 8.28
N CYS A 148 -3.18 -15.41 7.40
CA CYS A 148 -3.47 -16.57 6.54
C CYS A 148 -2.26 -16.98 5.70
N LEU A 149 -1.56 -16.03 5.08
CA LEU A 149 -0.36 -16.31 4.29
C LEU A 149 0.79 -16.84 5.15
N ALA A 150 1.07 -16.20 6.30
CA ALA A 150 2.10 -16.68 7.23
C ALA A 150 1.84 -18.13 7.67
N LYS A 151 0.57 -18.47 7.97
CA LYS A 151 0.15 -19.84 8.33
C LYS A 151 0.26 -20.81 7.17
N LYS A 152 -0.15 -20.41 5.97
CA LYS A 152 -0.04 -21.23 4.75
C LYS A 152 1.42 -21.61 4.48
N MET A 153 2.33 -20.66 4.68
CA MET A 153 3.77 -20.84 4.56
C MET A 153 4.41 -21.60 5.74
N GLY A 154 3.66 -21.90 6.80
CA GLY A 154 4.16 -22.62 7.98
C GLY A 154 5.08 -21.80 8.86
N LEU A 155 4.96 -20.47 8.84
CA LEU A 155 5.76 -19.58 9.68
C LEU A 155 5.28 -19.61 11.14
N GLY A 156 6.21 -19.44 12.09
CA GLY A 156 5.93 -19.56 13.52
C GLY A 156 5.05 -18.43 14.09
N GLU A 157 4.57 -18.61 15.32
CA GLU A 157 3.64 -17.69 16.01
C GLU A 157 4.17 -16.25 16.13
N ASN A 158 5.49 -16.08 16.31
CA ASN A 158 6.10 -14.75 16.33
C ASN A 158 5.86 -14.00 15.01
N VAL A 159 6.08 -14.65 13.85
CA VAL A 159 5.85 -14.02 12.55
C VAL A 159 4.37 -13.76 12.33
N GLN A 160 3.50 -14.71 12.70
CA GLN A 160 2.05 -14.53 12.63
C GLN A 160 1.58 -13.33 13.45
N SER A 161 2.12 -13.14 14.66
CA SER A 161 1.81 -12.01 15.53
C SER A 161 2.34 -10.69 14.96
N THR A 162 3.56 -10.69 14.42
CA THR A 162 4.14 -9.52 13.74
C THR A 162 3.27 -9.08 12.58
N VAL A 163 2.92 -9.98 11.66
CA VAL A 163 2.13 -9.60 10.47
C VAL A 163 0.68 -9.25 10.82
N ALA A 164 0.13 -9.79 11.90
CA ALA A 164 -1.18 -9.38 12.40
C ALA A 164 -1.16 -7.89 12.83
N LEU A 165 -0.18 -7.51 13.67
CA LEU A 165 -0.03 -6.13 14.12
C LEU A 165 0.36 -5.19 12.98
N SER A 166 1.34 -5.57 12.16
CA SER A 166 1.78 -4.76 11.04
C SER A 166 0.67 -4.56 10.01
N GLY A 167 -0.15 -5.57 9.72
CA GLY A 167 -1.28 -5.41 8.81
C GLY A 167 -2.34 -4.42 9.33
N LEU A 168 -2.58 -4.36 10.64
CA LEU A 168 -3.45 -3.32 11.22
C LEU A 168 -2.84 -1.93 11.14
N LEU A 169 -1.52 -1.82 11.23
CA LEU A 169 -0.79 -0.57 11.41
C LEU A 169 -0.08 -0.05 10.14
N HIS A 170 -0.16 -0.75 9.02
CA HIS A 170 0.68 -0.44 7.84
C HIS A 170 0.51 0.99 7.32
N ASP A 171 -0.73 1.50 7.32
CA ASP A 171 -1.07 2.83 6.81
C ASP A 171 -1.21 3.92 7.89
N ILE A 172 -0.83 3.69 9.15
CA ILE A 172 -0.98 4.74 10.19
C ILE A 172 -0.16 6.01 9.89
N GLY A 173 0.86 5.90 9.05
CA GLY A 173 1.61 7.05 8.57
C GLY A 173 0.78 8.02 7.72
N GLU A 174 -0.30 7.54 7.08
CA GLU A 174 -1.23 8.37 6.31
C GLU A 174 -1.98 9.38 7.22
N LEU A 175 -2.06 9.11 8.52
CA LEU A 175 -2.64 10.04 9.48
C LEU A 175 -1.92 11.40 9.49
N TYR A 176 -0.67 11.45 9.05
CA TYR A 176 0.20 12.63 9.03
C TYR A 176 0.27 13.33 7.68
N ILE A 177 -0.37 12.76 6.65
CA ILE A 177 -0.38 13.28 5.29
C ILE A 177 -1.58 14.21 5.10
N GLU A 178 -1.37 15.26 4.29
CA GLU A 178 -2.40 16.21 3.91
C GLU A 178 -3.54 15.49 3.17
N PRO A 179 -4.81 15.66 3.59
CA PRO A 179 -5.94 14.92 3.03
C PRO A 179 -6.08 15.03 1.50
N GLU A 180 -5.68 16.16 0.92
CA GLU A 180 -5.76 16.39 -0.52
C GLU A 180 -4.90 15.42 -1.35
N TYR A 181 -3.83 14.86 -0.75
CA TYR A 181 -2.99 13.85 -1.39
C TYR A 181 -3.49 12.42 -1.21
N LEU A 182 -4.42 12.18 -0.28
CA LEU A 182 -5.02 10.87 -0.02
C LEU A 182 -6.40 10.73 -0.70
N ASP A 183 -6.90 11.77 -1.35
CA ASP A 183 -8.19 11.73 -2.05
C ASP A 183 -8.12 10.79 -3.27
N SER A 184 -8.67 9.59 -3.10
CA SER A 184 -8.79 8.58 -4.17
C SER A 184 -9.52 9.05 -5.43
N LYS A 185 -10.34 10.11 -5.36
CA LYS A 185 -11.02 10.69 -6.54
C LYS A 185 -10.09 11.54 -7.41
N ARG A 186 -8.93 11.89 -6.88
CA ARG A 186 -7.93 12.70 -7.57
C ARG A 186 -6.73 11.82 -7.94
N ARG A 187 -6.37 11.85 -9.22
CA ARG A 187 -5.10 11.28 -9.66
C ARG A 187 -3.95 12.21 -9.26
N LEU A 188 -3.02 11.70 -8.44
CA LEU A 188 -1.77 12.38 -8.12
C LEU A 188 -0.86 12.46 -9.34
N ARG A 189 -0.29 13.64 -9.57
CA ARG A 189 0.81 13.81 -10.53
C ARG A 189 2.10 13.20 -9.97
N PRO A 190 3.06 12.78 -10.83
CA PRO A 190 4.29 12.13 -10.38
C PRO A 190 5.08 12.89 -9.30
N HIS A 191 5.14 14.24 -9.38
CA HIS A 191 5.84 15.06 -8.38
C HIS A 191 5.11 15.16 -7.03
N GLU A 192 3.79 14.97 -7.01
CA GLU A 192 2.96 15.00 -5.79
C GLU A 192 3.12 13.71 -5.00
N TRP A 193 3.53 12.62 -5.65
CA TRP A 193 3.72 11.30 -5.05
C TRP A 193 4.68 11.30 -3.85
N ARG A 194 5.64 12.24 -3.81
CA ARG A 194 6.56 12.42 -2.67
C ARG A 194 5.86 12.65 -1.34
N HIS A 195 4.64 13.20 -1.37
CA HIS A 195 3.86 13.46 -0.16
C HIS A 195 3.23 12.20 0.41
N VAL A 196 2.97 11.18 -0.41
CA VAL A 196 2.36 9.91 0.02
C VAL A 196 3.41 8.84 0.29
N VAL A 197 4.47 8.77 -0.53
CA VAL A 197 5.51 7.72 -0.46
C VAL A 197 6.26 7.67 0.88
N VAL A 198 6.15 8.72 1.69
CA VAL A 198 6.79 8.83 3.01
C VAL A 198 6.00 8.12 4.12
N HIS A 199 4.73 7.79 3.92
CA HIS A 199 3.89 7.22 4.98
C HIS A 199 4.43 5.91 5.59
N PRO A 200 5.09 4.97 4.87
CA PRO A 200 5.65 3.78 5.51
C PRO A 200 6.77 4.14 6.48
N ARG A 201 7.53 5.20 6.16
CA ARG A 201 8.60 5.72 7.01
C ARG A 201 8.05 6.43 8.25
N ILE A 202 6.96 7.18 8.10
CA ILE A 202 6.25 7.79 9.23
C ILE A 202 5.70 6.68 10.14
N GLY A 203 5.05 5.66 9.57
CA GLY A 203 4.57 4.49 10.30
C GLY A 203 5.68 3.77 11.09
N GLU A 204 6.85 3.57 10.47
CA GLU A 204 8.04 3.03 11.14
C GLU A 204 8.45 3.84 12.37
N MET A 205 8.52 5.17 12.23
CA MET A 205 8.89 6.08 13.33
C MET A 205 7.87 6.02 14.46
N LEU A 206 6.58 6.10 14.13
CA LEU A 206 5.48 5.98 15.10
C LEU A 206 5.57 4.67 15.89
N ILE A 207 5.76 3.53 15.23
CA ILE A 207 5.80 2.23 15.91
C ILE A 207 7.06 2.09 16.79
N ASN A 208 8.17 2.72 16.41
CA ASN A 208 9.40 2.69 17.21
C ASN A 208 9.33 3.60 18.44
N GLU A 209 8.55 4.68 18.40
CA GLU A 209 8.47 5.69 19.45
C GLU A 209 7.22 5.57 20.32
N LEU A 210 6.18 4.88 19.83
CA LEU A 210 4.92 4.65 20.53
C LEU A 210 4.83 3.22 21.06
N GLU A 211 4.41 3.07 22.31
CA GLU A 211 4.20 1.78 22.97
C GLU A 211 5.46 0.87 22.90
N ASN A 212 5.32 -0.41 23.28
CA ASN A 212 6.43 -1.38 23.25
C ASN A 212 6.18 -2.42 22.15
N PHE A 213 6.06 -1.97 20.90
CA PHE A 213 5.92 -2.88 19.76
C PHE A 213 7.23 -3.66 19.51
N PRO A 214 7.15 -4.92 19.05
CA PRO A 214 8.33 -5.62 18.55
C PRO A 214 8.96 -4.86 17.38
N PRO A 215 10.30 -4.69 17.30
CA PRO A 215 10.96 -3.97 16.21
C PRO A 215 10.62 -4.50 14.81
N SER A 216 10.31 -5.80 14.71
CA SER A 216 9.85 -6.44 13.47
C SER A 216 8.55 -5.84 12.93
N VAL A 217 7.70 -5.26 13.79
CA VAL A 217 6.45 -4.62 13.38
C VAL A 217 6.74 -3.33 12.63
N ALA A 218 7.59 -2.47 13.18
CA ALA A 218 8.04 -1.22 12.54
C ALA A 218 8.74 -1.52 11.21
N GLN A 219 9.60 -2.55 11.18
CA GLN A 219 10.27 -2.97 9.95
C GLN A 219 9.27 -3.43 8.88
N ALA A 220 8.30 -4.28 9.21
CA ALA A 220 7.33 -4.76 8.24
C ALA A 220 6.43 -3.61 7.73
N VAL A 221 6.05 -2.68 8.60
CA VAL A 221 5.33 -1.46 8.20
C VAL A 221 6.17 -0.56 7.32
N SER A 222 7.49 -0.46 7.51
CA SER A 222 8.34 0.33 6.60
C SER A 222 8.57 -0.33 5.24
N GLU A 223 8.25 -1.61 5.12
CA GLU A 223 8.53 -2.46 3.96
C GLU A 223 7.27 -2.86 3.16
N HIS A 224 6.07 -2.47 3.58
CA HIS A 224 4.83 -2.99 2.99
C HIS A 224 4.58 -2.53 1.54
N HIS A 225 5.29 -1.52 1.06
CA HIS A 225 5.30 -1.12 -0.36
C HIS A 225 6.61 -1.45 -1.08
N GLU A 226 7.52 -2.19 -0.43
CA GLU A 226 8.69 -2.74 -1.10
C GLU A 226 8.28 -3.89 -2.02
N ARG A 227 9.00 -4.04 -3.13
CA ARG A 227 8.76 -5.10 -4.13
C ARG A 227 9.99 -5.96 -4.27
N PHE A 228 9.79 -7.25 -4.50
CA PHE A 228 10.88 -8.23 -4.49
C PHE A 228 11.92 -7.95 -5.60
N ASP A 229 11.51 -7.31 -6.69
CA ASP A 229 12.36 -6.87 -7.79
C ASP A 229 13.15 -5.56 -7.52
N GLY A 230 12.91 -4.89 -6.39
CA GLY A 230 13.51 -3.60 -6.04
C GLY A 230 12.79 -2.38 -6.61
N GLY A 231 11.62 -2.57 -7.22
CA GLY A 231 10.83 -1.47 -7.77
C GLY A 231 9.98 -0.72 -6.75
N GLY A 232 9.84 -1.23 -5.52
CA GLY A 232 8.99 -0.64 -4.48
C GLY A 232 9.60 0.57 -3.79
N TYR A 233 8.98 1.00 -2.69
CA TYR A 233 9.38 2.18 -1.91
C TYR A 233 9.17 1.93 -0.40
N PRO A 234 9.74 2.75 0.51
CA PRO A 234 10.55 3.96 0.28
C PRO A 234 12.06 3.70 0.09
N ARG A 235 12.57 2.55 0.51
CA ARG A 235 14.01 2.21 0.51
C ARG A 235 14.46 1.46 -0.74
N ARG A 236 13.53 0.93 -1.55
CA ARG A 236 13.81 0.15 -2.78
C ARG A 236 14.63 -1.10 -2.47
N LEU A 237 14.25 -1.77 -1.39
CA LEU A 237 14.82 -3.05 -1.01
C LEU A 237 14.43 -4.10 -2.04
N SER A 238 15.29 -5.09 -2.24
CA SER A 238 15.04 -6.17 -3.19
C SER A 238 15.32 -7.54 -2.59
N GLY A 239 14.58 -8.53 -3.07
CA GLY A 239 14.72 -9.93 -2.69
C GLY A 239 14.68 -10.15 -1.19
N LYS A 240 15.70 -10.85 -0.69
CA LYS A 240 15.83 -11.22 0.73
C LYS A 240 16.26 -10.07 1.64
N ASN A 241 16.50 -8.87 1.11
CA ASN A 241 16.71 -7.67 1.94
C ASN A 241 15.40 -7.15 2.53
N ILE A 242 14.25 -7.55 1.97
CA ILE A 242 12.92 -7.32 2.53
C ILE A 242 12.66 -8.43 3.54
N SER A 243 12.23 -8.07 4.76
CA SER A 243 11.85 -9.05 5.77
C SER A 243 10.70 -9.94 5.28
N ILE A 244 10.60 -11.17 5.78
CA ILE A 244 9.50 -12.05 5.40
C ILE A 244 8.12 -11.44 5.75
N ALA A 245 8.04 -10.68 6.84
CA ALA A 245 6.83 -9.97 7.24
C ALA A 245 6.50 -8.83 6.26
N GLY A 246 7.49 -8.04 5.83
CA GLY A 246 7.32 -7.01 4.78
C GLY A 246 6.88 -7.60 3.44
N GLN A 247 7.48 -8.73 3.03
CA GLN A 247 7.06 -9.43 1.80
C GLN A 247 5.61 -9.93 1.88
N ILE A 248 5.20 -10.47 3.03
CA ILE A 248 3.81 -10.88 3.26
C ILE A 248 2.88 -9.68 3.20
N LEU A 249 3.22 -8.58 3.87
CA LEU A 249 2.40 -7.36 3.90
C LEU A 249 2.20 -6.77 2.51
N SER A 250 3.27 -6.68 1.70
CA SER A 250 3.20 -6.18 0.32
C SER A 250 2.25 -6.98 -0.57
N VAL A 251 2.29 -8.31 -0.45
CA VAL A 251 1.36 -9.21 -1.16
C VAL A 251 -0.06 -9.11 -0.59
N ALA A 252 -0.20 -9.05 0.74
CA ALA A 252 -1.49 -8.94 1.39
C ALA A 252 -2.21 -7.63 1.06
N GLU A 253 -1.49 -6.52 1.01
CA GLU A 253 -1.99 -5.19 0.63
C GLU A 253 -2.57 -5.21 -0.78
N MET A 254 -1.78 -5.66 -1.75
CA MET A 254 -2.21 -5.79 -3.15
C MET A 254 -3.48 -6.64 -3.28
N ILE A 255 -3.49 -7.83 -2.68
CA ILE A 255 -4.63 -8.74 -2.80
C ILE A 255 -5.86 -8.16 -2.10
N SER A 256 -5.71 -7.57 -0.92
CA SER A 256 -6.83 -7.00 -0.15
C SER A 256 -7.55 -5.91 -0.94
N GLY A 257 -6.81 -5.03 -1.62
CA GLY A 257 -7.38 -4.02 -2.51
C GLY A 257 -8.21 -4.60 -3.66
N VAL A 258 -7.78 -5.72 -4.23
CA VAL A 258 -8.51 -6.45 -5.29
C VAL A 258 -9.75 -7.15 -4.73
N LEU A 259 -9.62 -7.83 -3.59
CA LEU A 259 -10.70 -8.58 -2.96
C LEU A 259 -11.87 -7.70 -2.52
N MET A 260 -11.62 -6.46 -2.12
CA MET A 260 -12.64 -5.56 -1.57
C MET A 260 -13.40 -4.74 -2.61
N ARG A 261 -12.91 -4.63 -3.86
CA ARG A 261 -13.38 -3.60 -4.80
C ARG A 261 -13.88 -4.11 -6.15
N GLN A 262 -13.71 -5.39 -6.49
CA GLN A 262 -13.84 -5.83 -7.89
C GLN A 262 -14.69 -7.10 -8.09
N ASP A 263 -15.24 -7.20 -9.30
CA ASP A 263 -15.79 -8.42 -9.88
C ASP A 263 -14.67 -9.47 -10.02
N ARG A 264 -15.02 -10.76 -9.92
CA ARG A 264 -14.06 -11.86 -10.13
C ARG A 264 -12.76 -11.70 -9.31
N PRO A 265 -12.84 -11.37 -8.00
CA PRO A 265 -11.70 -10.85 -7.24
C PRO A 265 -10.52 -11.83 -7.13
N LEU A 266 -10.80 -13.14 -7.16
CA LEU A 266 -9.76 -14.16 -7.07
C LEU A 266 -8.92 -14.28 -8.33
N GLU A 267 -9.58 -14.33 -9.48
CA GLU A 267 -8.91 -14.43 -10.77
C GLU A 267 -8.08 -13.17 -11.03
N ARG A 268 -8.62 -11.99 -10.65
CA ARG A 268 -7.88 -10.73 -10.68
C ARG A 268 -6.63 -10.77 -9.80
N ALA A 269 -6.76 -11.23 -8.56
CA ALA A 269 -5.61 -11.33 -7.65
C ALA A 269 -4.55 -12.31 -8.19
N GLU A 270 -4.97 -13.45 -8.75
CA GLU A 270 -4.06 -14.43 -9.34
C GLU A 270 -3.31 -13.88 -10.56
N LEU A 271 -4.02 -13.16 -11.44
CA LEU A 271 -3.42 -12.49 -12.60
C LEU A 271 -2.47 -11.38 -12.16
N ALA A 272 -2.91 -10.47 -11.28
CA ALA A 272 -2.11 -9.34 -10.79
C ALA A 272 -0.75 -9.78 -10.23
N LEU A 273 -0.72 -10.87 -9.45
CA LEU A 273 0.52 -11.41 -8.86
C LEU A 273 1.49 -12.03 -9.87
N LYS A 274 1.00 -12.41 -11.06
CA LYS A 274 1.77 -13.17 -12.06
C LYS A 274 2.15 -12.33 -13.29
N ILE A 275 1.53 -11.17 -13.48
CA ILE A 275 1.75 -10.33 -14.67
C ILE A 275 3.21 -9.89 -14.79
N ILE A 276 3.85 -9.47 -13.69
CA ILE A 276 5.28 -9.12 -13.68
C ILE A 276 6.08 -10.24 -12.99
N PRO A 277 6.79 -11.10 -13.73
CA PRO A 277 7.62 -12.14 -13.14
C PRO A 277 8.70 -11.55 -12.22
N GLY A 278 8.77 -12.03 -10.97
CA GLY A 278 9.77 -11.62 -9.99
C GLY A 278 9.41 -10.38 -9.17
N GLU A 279 8.24 -9.75 -9.39
CA GLU A 279 7.73 -8.63 -8.57
C GLU A 279 7.47 -9.08 -7.12
N HIS A 280 7.09 -10.36 -6.93
CA HIS A 280 6.88 -10.99 -5.63
C HIS A 280 7.68 -12.29 -5.50
N ALA A 281 7.97 -12.70 -4.25
CA ALA A 281 8.65 -13.96 -3.97
C ALA A 281 7.83 -15.16 -4.47
N HIS A 282 8.48 -16.12 -5.13
CA HIS A 282 7.81 -17.28 -5.71
C HIS A 282 7.03 -18.11 -4.68
N GLU A 283 7.58 -18.25 -3.47
CA GLU A 283 6.94 -18.97 -2.37
C GLU A 283 5.62 -18.31 -1.95
N LEU A 284 5.56 -16.98 -1.96
CA LEU A 284 4.34 -16.22 -1.66
C LEU A 284 3.31 -16.32 -2.77
N VAL A 285 3.72 -16.15 -4.03
CA VAL A 285 2.84 -16.32 -5.20
C VAL A 285 2.24 -17.74 -5.21
N SER A 286 3.06 -18.75 -4.90
CA SER A 286 2.62 -20.14 -4.79
C SER A 286 1.65 -20.35 -3.61
N ALA A 287 1.92 -19.75 -2.45
CA ALA A 287 1.03 -19.81 -1.29
C ALA A 287 -0.35 -19.23 -1.61
N VAL A 288 -0.40 -18.04 -2.22
CA VAL A 288 -1.63 -17.39 -2.67
C VAL A 288 -2.34 -18.25 -3.71
N SER A 289 -1.65 -18.65 -4.78
CA SER A 289 -2.26 -19.46 -5.85
C SER A 289 -2.84 -20.78 -5.32
N SER A 290 -2.18 -21.39 -4.34
CA SER A 290 -2.65 -22.62 -3.70
C SER A 290 -3.90 -22.41 -2.83
N VAL A 291 -4.05 -21.23 -2.26
CA VAL A 291 -5.26 -20.83 -1.53
C VAL A 291 -6.38 -20.54 -2.53
N LEU A 292 -6.10 -19.75 -3.57
CA LEU A 292 -7.08 -19.35 -4.58
C LEU A 292 -7.68 -20.55 -5.33
N ARG A 293 -6.89 -21.58 -5.64
CA ARG A 293 -7.39 -22.82 -6.25
C ARG A 293 -8.43 -23.54 -5.39
N LEU A 294 -8.25 -23.55 -4.06
CA LEU A 294 -9.24 -24.15 -3.14
C LEU A 294 -10.55 -23.35 -3.14
N CYS A 295 -10.50 -22.04 -3.41
CA CYS A 295 -11.67 -21.19 -3.52
C CYS A 295 -12.43 -21.37 -4.84
N GLY A 296 -11.71 -21.51 -5.96
CA GLY A 296 -12.29 -21.66 -7.30
C GLY A 296 -13.13 -22.92 -7.48
N GLU A 297 -12.85 -23.98 -6.71
CA GLU A 297 -13.66 -25.21 -6.68
C GLU A 297 -15.03 -25.02 -5.99
N GLU A 298 -15.18 -23.99 -5.13
CA GLU A 298 -16.43 -23.71 -4.38
C GLU A 298 -17.33 -22.65 -5.05
N GLN A 299 -16.84 -21.89 -6.05
CA GLN A 299 -17.59 -20.76 -6.64
C GLN A 299 -17.55 -20.75 -8.19
N GLN A 300 -18.32 -21.65 -8.81
CA GLN A 300 -18.84 -21.42 -10.17
C GLN A 300 -20.28 -20.92 -10.07
N ALA A 301 -20.46 -19.61 -9.85
CA ALA A 301 -21.77 -18.97 -10.01
C ALA A 301 -21.63 -17.56 -10.59
N ALA A 302 -22.20 -17.45 -11.78
CA ALA A 302 -22.49 -16.29 -12.62
C ALA A 302 -22.29 -14.88 -12.01
N VAL A 303 -21.52 -14.05 -12.73
CA VAL A 303 -21.66 -12.60 -12.71
C VAL A 303 -21.66 -12.09 -14.15
N GLN A 304 -22.59 -11.17 -14.42
CA GLN A 304 -22.71 -10.47 -15.70
C GLN A 304 -21.61 -9.43 -15.81
N ASP A 305 -20.84 -9.48 -16.90
CA ASP A 305 -19.85 -8.47 -17.21
C ASP A 305 -20.32 -7.59 -18.37
N SER A 306 -20.13 -6.28 -18.20
CA SER A 306 -20.41 -5.24 -19.19
C SER A 306 -19.14 -4.45 -19.47
N THR A 307 -18.07 -5.13 -19.88
CA THR A 307 -16.87 -4.45 -20.35
C THR A 307 -17.11 -4.02 -21.81
N GLN A 308 -17.02 -2.71 -22.10
CA GLN A 308 -17.13 -2.23 -23.49
C GLN A 308 -15.84 -2.59 -24.25
N HIS A 309 -15.96 -3.56 -25.16
CA HIS A 309 -14.86 -4.16 -25.93
C HIS A 309 -13.87 -3.16 -26.54
N GLN A 310 -14.37 -2.05 -27.10
CA GLN A 310 -13.52 -1.04 -27.75
C GLN A 310 -12.54 -0.38 -26.77
N MET A 311 -12.98 -0.08 -25.54
CA MET A 311 -12.14 0.59 -24.55
C MET A 311 -10.95 -0.28 -24.10
N VAL A 312 -11.11 -1.60 -24.14
CA VAL A 312 -10.04 -2.54 -23.79
C VAL A 312 -8.96 -2.54 -24.87
N TYR A 313 -9.38 -2.58 -26.14
CA TYR A 313 -8.47 -2.58 -27.28
C TYR A 313 -7.67 -1.27 -27.38
N ASP A 314 -8.35 -0.13 -27.31
CA ASP A 314 -7.71 1.19 -27.39
C ASP A 314 -6.65 1.36 -26.29
N ARG A 315 -6.92 0.82 -25.09
CA ARG A 315 -5.96 0.79 -23.99
C ARG A 315 -4.72 -0.03 -24.34
N VAL A 316 -4.88 -1.23 -24.89
CA VAL A 316 -3.74 -2.09 -25.24
C VAL A 316 -2.85 -1.43 -26.30
N GLN A 317 -3.45 -0.80 -27.32
CA GLN A 317 -2.70 -0.04 -28.33
C GLN A 317 -1.93 1.13 -27.71
N MET A 318 -2.59 1.91 -26.86
CA MET A 318 -1.97 3.03 -26.15
C MET A 318 -0.79 2.56 -25.28
N LEU A 319 -0.97 1.47 -24.53
CA LEU A 319 0.07 0.91 -23.68
C LEU A 319 1.27 0.41 -24.50
N SER A 320 1.04 -0.29 -25.61
CA SER A 320 2.13 -0.70 -26.50
C SER A 320 2.90 0.52 -27.03
N GLY A 321 2.17 1.53 -27.52
CA GLY A 321 2.79 2.76 -28.04
C GLY A 321 3.61 3.49 -26.98
N CYS A 322 3.08 3.60 -25.76
CA CYS A 322 3.79 4.17 -24.62
C CYS A 322 5.08 3.40 -24.30
N ILE A 323 5.02 2.07 -24.19
CA ILE A 323 6.20 1.24 -23.88
C ILE A 323 7.26 1.37 -24.97
N ASP A 324 6.86 1.28 -26.24
CA ASP A 324 7.79 1.35 -27.37
C ASP A 324 8.46 2.74 -27.45
N ALA A 325 7.69 3.82 -27.25
CA ALA A 325 8.21 5.20 -27.19
C ALA A 325 9.15 5.42 -25.99
N ALA A 326 8.81 4.90 -24.81
CA ALA A 326 9.63 5.00 -23.62
C ALA A 326 10.98 4.28 -23.78
N LEU A 327 10.98 3.08 -24.38
CA LEU A 327 12.21 2.34 -24.69
C LEU A 327 13.07 3.07 -25.72
N GLN A 328 12.47 3.64 -26.78
CA GLN A 328 13.21 4.44 -27.76
C GLN A 328 13.83 5.70 -27.13
N HIS A 329 13.09 6.36 -26.23
CA HIS A 329 13.60 7.52 -25.51
C HIS A 329 14.76 7.12 -24.58
N CYS A 330 14.62 6.02 -23.84
CA CYS A 330 15.70 5.47 -23.02
C CYS A 330 16.97 5.15 -23.83
N GLN A 331 16.82 4.57 -25.01
CA GLN A 331 17.95 4.28 -25.91
C GLN A 331 18.66 5.57 -26.31
N THR A 332 17.90 6.61 -26.67
CA THR A 332 18.44 7.94 -27.02
C THR A 332 19.23 8.55 -25.86
N LEU A 333 18.72 8.42 -24.63
CA LEU A 333 19.40 8.87 -23.41
C LEU A 333 20.63 8.04 -23.05
N ALA A 334 20.66 6.76 -23.41
CA ALA A 334 21.82 5.90 -23.19
C ALA A 334 22.94 6.18 -24.20
N ASP A 335 22.59 6.48 -25.45
CA ASP A 335 23.54 6.77 -26.53
C ASP A 335 24.14 8.19 -26.44
N THR A 336 23.45 9.10 -25.73
CA THR A 336 23.90 10.47 -25.50
C THR A 336 24.38 10.62 -24.05
N PRO A 337 25.58 11.12 -23.76
CA PRO A 337 26.06 11.31 -22.39
C PRO A 337 25.40 12.53 -21.71
N ALA A 338 24.07 12.57 -21.68
CA ALA A 338 23.26 13.68 -21.15
C ALA A 338 23.28 13.70 -19.61
N LEU A 339 23.22 12.52 -18.97
CA LEU A 339 23.34 12.38 -17.52
C LEU A 339 24.82 12.25 -17.13
N LYS A 340 25.28 13.18 -16.29
CA LYS A 340 26.67 13.29 -15.82
C LYS A 340 26.87 12.56 -14.48
N SER A 341 25.92 12.73 -13.56
CA SER A 341 25.99 12.21 -12.21
C SER A 341 25.77 10.71 -12.16
N ARG A 342 26.34 10.06 -11.13
CA ARG A 342 26.11 8.64 -10.88
C ARG A 342 24.64 8.38 -10.53
N ALA A 343 24.02 9.26 -9.75
CA ALA A 343 22.63 9.14 -9.33
C ALA A 343 21.67 9.19 -10.53
N GLY A 344 21.88 10.12 -11.47
CA GLY A 344 21.09 10.21 -12.71
C GLY A 344 21.23 8.94 -13.55
N LYS A 345 22.46 8.47 -13.77
CA LYS A 345 22.74 7.23 -14.52
C LYS A 345 22.10 6.00 -13.87
N ASP A 346 22.22 5.85 -12.55
CA ASP A 346 21.64 4.73 -11.82
C ASP A 346 20.10 4.78 -11.86
N SER A 347 19.50 5.97 -11.81
CA SER A 347 18.05 6.17 -11.94
C SER A 347 17.55 5.74 -13.33
N LEU A 348 18.22 6.21 -14.40
CA LEU A 348 17.89 5.81 -15.77
C LEU A 348 18.05 4.31 -16.00
N ALA A 349 19.16 3.72 -15.55
CA ALA A 349 19.42 2.29 -15.70
C ALA A 349 18.34 1.44 -15.01
N LYS A 350 17.89 1.83 -13.81
CA LYS A 350 16.78 1.17 -13.11
C LYS A 350 15.45 1.34 -13.87
N GLY A 351 15.15 2.55 -14.34
CA GLY A 351 13.96 2.81 -15.15
C GLY A 351 13.92 1.93 -16.40
N ILE A 352 15.04 1.84 -17.12
CA ILE A 352 15.21 0.95 -18.28
C ILE A 352 14.90 -0.50 -17.92
N GLN A 353 15.50 -1.01 -16.85
CA GLN A 353 15.28 -2.40 -16.41
C GLN A 353 13.80 -2.67 -16.11
N GLN A 354 13.11 -1.73 -15.46
CA GLN A 354 11.69 -1.85 -15.12
C GLN A 354 10.81 -1.78 -16.38
N ILE A 355 11.06 -0.85 -17.30
CA ILE A 355 10.31 -0.75 -18.57
C ILE A 355 10.49 -2.03 -19.41
N PHE A 356 11.69 -2.59 -19.46
CA PHE A 356 11.92 -3.89 -20.11
C PHE A 356 11.18 -5.04 -19.43
N ALA A 357 11.10 -5.06 -18.10
CA ALA A 357 10.30 -6.04 -17.38
C ALA A 357 8.82 -5.94 -17.76
N VAL A 358 8.29 -4.71 -17.83
CA VAL A 358 6.91 -4.44 -18.29
C VAL A 358 6.71 -4.84 -19.75
N LYS A 359 7.63 -4.55 -20.67
CA LYS A 359 7.53 -4.99 -22.08
C LYS A 359 7.52 -6.52 -22.18
N ARG A 360 8.36 -7.22 -21.43
CA ARG A 360 8.36 -8.69 -21.41
C ARG A 360 7.04 -9.26 -20.88
N ALA A 361 6.50 -8.68 -19.82
CA ALA A 361 5.19 -9.03 -19.28
C ALA A 361 4.07 -8.81 -20.30
N PHE A 362 4.05 -7.63 -20.95
CA PHE A 362 3.10 -7.29 -22.02
C PHE A 362 3.13 -8.31 -23.16
N ASN A 363 4.33 -8.72 -23.60
CA ASN A 363 4.46 -9.74 -24.64
C ASN A 363 4.00 -11.13 -24.16
N SER A 364 4.35 -11.51 -22.93
CA SER A 364 4.06 -12.85 -22.38
C SER A 364 2.59 -13.09 -22.07
N THR A 365 1.81 -12.02 -21.86
CA THR A 365 0.36 -12.07 -21.64
C THR A 365 -0.43 -12.19 -22.96
N GLY A 366 0.24 -12.17 -24.11
CA GLY A 366 -0.41 -12.25 -25.42
C GLY A 366 -1.02 -10.92 -25.90
N LEU A 367 -0.88 -9.83 -25.13
CA LEU A 367 -1.40 -8.51 -25.50
C LEU A 367 -0.82 -7.98 -26.81
N GLU A 368 0.41 -8.35 -27.17
CA GLU A 368 1.03 -7.97 -28.45
C GLU A 368 0.25 -8.50 -29.66
N ILE A 369 -0.42 -9.66 -29.53
CA ILE A 369 -1.25 -10.22 -30.60
C ILE A 369 -2.44 -9.29 -30.87
N CYS A 370 -2.88 -8.56 -29.85
CA CYS A 370 -3.97 -7.59 -29.96
C CYS A 370 -3.61 -6.36 -30.82
N LYS A 371 -2.42 -6.30 -31.43
CA LYS A 371 -2.02 -5.25 -32.39
C LYS A 371 -2.46 -5.51 -33.82
N ASN A 372 -2.97 -6.71 -34.11
CA ASN A 372 -3.37 -7.06 -35.47
C ASN A 372 -4.78 -6.55 -35.78
N GLU A 373 -4.92 -5.91 -36.94
CA GLU A 373 -6.22 -5.62 -37.57
C GLU A 373 -7.00 -6.94 -37.69
N ASN A 374 -8.21 -7.02 -37.15
CA ASN A 374 -9.14 -8.17 -37.03
C ASN A 374 -9.22 -8.89 -35.67
N ILE A 375 -8.41 -8.55 -34.66
CA ILE A 375 -8.56 -9.21 -33.35
C ILE A 375 -9.80 -8.74 -32.57
N GLU A 376 -10.35 -7.58 -32.92
CA GLU A 376 -11.59 -7.05 -32.32
C GLU A 376 -12.73 -8.07 -32.49
N GLU A 377 -12.81 -8.71 -33.66
CA GLU A 377 -13.80 -9.75 -33.95
C GLU A 377 -13.52 -11.03 -33.16
N PHE A 378 -12.24 -11.42 -32.96
CA PHE A 378 -11.88 -12.57 -32.15
C PHE A 378 -12.16 -12.36 -30.66
N LEU A 379 -11.73 -11.21 -30.12
CA LEU A 379 -11.94 -10.84 -28.72
C LEU A 379 -13.41 -10.65 -28.41
N ALA A 380 -14.23 -10.09 -29.32
CA ALA A 380 -15.66 -9.86 -29.10
C ALA A 380 -16.46 -11.14 -28.74
N HIS A 381 -15.94 -12.32 -29.07
CA HIS A 381 -16.64 -13.60 -28.86
C HIS A 381 -16.18 -14.37 -27.62
N ASP A 382 -15.06 -13.99 -26.97
CA ASP A 382 -14.54 -14.67 -25.77
C ASP A 382 -14.43 -13.72 -24.57
N LYS A 383 -15.41 -13.83 -23.66
CA LYS A 383 -15.48 -13.00 -22.44
C LYS A 383 -14.34 -13.28 -21.46
N GLU A 384 -13.76 -14.47 -21.48
CA GLU A 384 -12.67 -14.83 -20.57
C GLU A 384 -11.39 -14.13 -20.99
N ILE A 385 -11.07 -14.19 -22.28
CA ILE A 385 -9.90 -13.51 -22.84
C ILE A 385 -10.05 -11.99 -22.67
N GLN A 386 -11.25 -11.42 -22.89
CA GLN A 386 -11.48 -9.99 -22.65
C GLN A 386 -11.18 -9.57 -21.21
N PHE A 387 -11.62 -10.37 -20.24
CA PHE A 387 -11.37 -10.11 -18.83
C PHE A 387 -9.87 -10.15 -18.53
N GLU A 388 -9.16 -11.20 -18.97
CA GLU A 388 -7.71 -11.33 -18.78
C GLU A 388 -6.95 -10.15 -19.41
N VAL A 389 -7.31 -9.77 -20.63
CA VAL A 389 -6.73 -8.62 -21.35
C VAL A 389 -6.98 -7.32 -20.59
N ALA A 390 -8.21 -7.11 -20.10
CA ALA A 390 -8.56 -5.90 -19.35
C ALA A 390 -7.83 -5.81 -18.00
N VAL A 391 -7.68 -6.93 -17.29
CA VAL A 391 -6.90 -7.00 -16.05
C VAL A 391 -5.42 -6.74 -16.36
N ALA A 392 -4.83 -7.46 -17.31
CA ALA A 392 -3.44 -7.30 -17.70
C ALA A 392 -3.11 -5.86 -18.14
N GLY A 393 -3.98 -5.25 -18.95
CA GLY A 393 -3.84 -3.86 -19.38
C GLY A 393 -3.85 -2.88 -18.20
N ARG A 394 -4.77 -3.03 -17.24
CA ARG A 394 -4.82 -2.18 -16.04
C ARG A 394 -3.58 -2.33 -15.17
N GLU A 395 -3.13 -3.55 -14.93
CA GLU A 395 -1.94 -3.80 -14.11
C GLU A 395 -0.68 -3.25 -14.78
N ILE A 396 -0.51 -3.43 -16.10
CA ILE A 396 0.61 -2.88 -16.86
C ILE A 396 0.62 -1.35 -16.82
N GLN A 397 -0.54 -0.73 -17.04
CA GLN A 397 -0.69 0.71 -16.91
C GLN A 397 -0.27 1.21 -15.53
N TRP A 398 -0.71 0.53 -14.47
CA TRP A 398 -0.34 0.88 -13.10
C TRP A 398 1.18 0.83 -12.90
N ARG A 399 1.87 -0.19 -13.45
CA ARG A 399 3.34 -0.27 -13.37
C ARG A 399 4.02 0.85 -14.17
N LEU A 400 3.49 1.26 -15.32
CA LEU A 400 4.05 2.40 -16.07
C LEU A 400 3.94 3.71 -15.27
N HIS A 401 2.77 3.99 -14.69
CA HIS A 401 2.60 5.13 -13.79
C HIS A 401 3.52 5.06 -12.58
N ASP A 402 3.72 3.87 -12.01
CA ASP A 402 4.61 3.68 -10.87
C ASP A 402 6.08 3.90 -11.24
N ILE A 403 6.54 3.49 -12.43
CA ILE A 403 7.87 3.83 -12.93
C ILE A 403 8.00 5.35 -13.09
N ALA A 404 6.99 6.03 -13.65
CA ALA A 404 6.98 7.50 -13.78
C ALA A 404 7.13 8.20 -12.43
N ARG A 405 6.35 7.78 -11.43
CA ARG A 405 6.42 8.28 -10.04
C ARG A 405 7.80 8.03 -9.44
N ASN A 406 8.34 6.84 -9.60
CA ASN A 406 9.66 6.48 -9.08
C ASN A 406 10.80 7.26 -9.71
N LEU A 407 10.72 7.57 -11.01
CA LEU A 407 11.66 8.45 -11.69
C LEU A 407 11.53 9.89 -11.18
N ALA A 408 10.30 10.41 -11.06
CA ALA A 408 10.04 11.75 -10.54
C ALA A 408 10.56 11.97 -9.11
N LEU A 409 10.39 10.97 -8.23
CA LEU A 409 10.96 11.00 -6.87
C LEU A 409 12.48 11.17 -6.88
N HIS A 410 13.19 10.50 -7.79
CA HIS A 410 14.63 10.64 -7.89
C HIS A 410 15.03 11.97 -8.52
N CYS A 411 14.30 12.46 -9.51
CA CYS A 411 14.56 13.77 -10.12
C CYS A 411 14.58 14.90 -9.07
N ALA A 412 13.77 14.79 -8.01
CA ALA A 412 13.79 15.74 -6.89
C ALA A 412 15.13 15.79 -6.12
N THR A 413 16.02 14.81 -6.32
CA THR A 413 17.36 14.72 -5.71
C THR A 413 18.50 14.99 -6.70
N LEU A 414 18.19 15.14 -7.99
CA LEU A 414 19.17 15.43 -9.04
C LEU A 414 19.33 16.95 -9.22
N ASP A 415 20.36 17.35 -9.98
CA ASP A 415 20.44 18.72 -10.46
C ASP A 415 19.32 19.03 -11.49
N ALA A 416 19.03 20.31 -11.68
CA ALA A 416 17.91 20.75 -12.52
C ALA A 416 18.07 20.36 -13.99
N GLU A 417 19.31 20.31 -14.51
CA GLU A 417 19.58 19.91 -15.90
C GLU A 417 19.24 18.43 -16.10
N GLU A 418 19.71 17.56 -15.21
CA GLU A 418 19.45 16.12 -15.25
C GLU A 418 17.99 15.78 -15.00
N ALA A 419 17.33 16.48 -14.08
CA ALA A 419 15.89 16.34 -13.86
C ALA A 419 15.10 16.69 -15.12
N GLN A 420 15.48 17.76 -15.82
CA GLN A 420 14.85 18.17 -17.08
C GLN A 420 15.10 17.16 -18.21
N ILE A 421 16.26 16.52 -18.25
CA ILE A 421 16.58 15.45 -19.21
C ILE A 421 15.65 14.23 -19.03
N LEU A 422 15.31 13.88 -17.79
CA LEU A 422 14.44 12.74 -17.49
C LEU A 422 12.94 13.05 -17.58
N GLN A 423 12.55 14.32 -17.59
CA GLN A 423 11.14 14.74 -17.58
C GLN A 423 10.32 14.19 -18.78
N PRO A 424 10.82 14.19 -20.03
CA PRO A 424 10.05 13.62 -21.15
C PRO A 424 9.74 12.13 -20.97
N LEU A 425 10.64 11.35 -20.36
CA LEU A 425 10.39 9.94 -20.04
C LEU A 425 9.30 9.80 -18.98
N ILE A 426 9.32 10.65 -17.95
CA ILE A 426 8.29 10.68 -16.90
C ILE A 426 6.92 11.00 -17.51
N ASP A 427 6.84 12.01 -18.37
CA ASP A 427 5.60 12.44 -19.00
C ASP A 427 5.03 11.36 -19.94
N LEU A 428 5.89 10.66 -20.69
CA LEU A 428 5.49 9.53 -21.54
C LEU A 428 4.87 8.40 -20.72
N LEU A 429 5.50 8.03 -19.60
CA LEU A 429 5.06 6.94 -18.74
C LEU A 429 3.82 7.31 -17.92
N ASP A 430 3.70 8.56 -17.45
CA ASP A 430 2.51 9.05 -16.77
C ASP A 430 1.33 9.20 -17.75
N GLY A 431 1.59 9.50 -19.02
CA GLY A 431 0.58 9.57 -20.07
C GLY A 431 0.00 8.21 -20.51
N ALA A 432 0.38 7.09 -19.89
CA ALA A 432 -0.02 5.73 -20.27
C ALA A 432 -1.50 5.39 -20.03
N GLY A 433 -2.42 6.36 -19.96
CA GLY A 433 -3.72 6.17 -19.33
C GLY A 433 -4.89 7.02 -19.76
#